data_AF-A0A2R3ZA58-F1
#
_entry.id   AF-A0A2R3ZA58-F1
#
_cell.length_a   1.000
_cell.length_b   1.000
_cell.length_c   1.000
_cell.angle_alpha   90.00
_cell.angle_beta   90.00
_cell.angle_gamma   90.00
#
_symmetry.space_group_name_H-M   'P 1'
#
loop_
_entity.id
_entity.type
_entity.pdbx_description
1 polymer ?
#
loop_
_entity_poly.entity_id
_entity_poly.type
_entity_poly.pdbx_seq_one_letter_code
_entity_poly.pdbx_strand_id
1 'polypeptide(L)'
;MPTSIITTDDLKAFKEEMLTEIEAMFNKQHGGFTKKWLKSTEVMELLKISPGTLQNFRVNGTLPYTKIGGIIYYEASDIQEVLTANKIHNNF
;
A
#
# COMPACT_ATOMS: atom_id res chain seq x y z
N MET A 1 -47.01 21.58 -8.62
CA MET A 1 -45.78 21.14 -7.92
C MET A 1 -44.86 22.35 -7.85
N PRO A 2 -44.39 22.79 -6.67
CA PRO A 2 -43.39 23.86 -6.61
C PRO A 2 -42.11 23.40 -7.32
N THR A 3 -41.65 24.17 -8.29
CA THR A 3 -40.38 23.92 -8.99
C THR A 3 -39.26 24.57 -8.20
N SER A 4 -38.39 23.76 -7.59
CA SER A 4 -37.17 24.26 -6.97
C SER A 4 -36.21 24.69 -8.07
N ILE A 5 -35.77 25.95 -8.03
CA ILE A 5 -34.78 26.49 -8.97
C ILE A 5 -33.41 26.23 -8.35
N ILE A 6 -32.63 25.35 -8.99
CA ILE A 6 -31.25 25.07 -8.61
C ILE A 6 -30.39 26.30 -8.93
N THR A 7 -29.60 26.74 -7.95
CA THR A 7 -28.65 27.84 -8.10
C THR A 7 -27.26 27.32 -8.47
N THR A 8 -26.40 28.22 -8.92
CA THR A 8 -24.97 27.89 -9.15
C THR A 8 -24.25 27.54 -7.85
N ASP A 9 -24.69 28.06 -6.71
CA ASP A 9 -24.11 27.76 -5.41
C ASP A 9 -24.43 26.33 -4.96
N ASP A 10 -25.63 25.84 -5.24
CA ASP A 10 -26.00 24.44 -4.98
C ASP A 10 -25.09 23.47 -5.75
N LEU A 11 -24.75 23.83 -6.99
CA LEU A 11 -23.86 23.02 -7.83
C LEU A 11 -22.41 23.05 -7.34
N LYS A 12 -21.98 24.17 -6.76
CA LYS A 12 -20.65 24.31 -6.16
C LYS A 12 -20.54 23.51 -4.86
N ALA A 13 -21.56 23.58 -4.00
CA ALA A 13 -21.63 22.79 -2.76
C ALA A 13 -21.60 21.29 -3.07
N PHE A 14 -22.39 20.85 -4.05
CA PHE A 14 -22.39 19.46 -4.49
C PHE A 14 -21.01 19.01 -5.02
N LYS A 15 -20.33 19.85 -5.81
CA LYS A 15 -18.98 19.53 -6.30
C LYS A 15 -17.98 19.36 -5.14
N GLU A 16 -18.02 20.25 -4.15
CA GLU A 16 -17.11 20.20 -2.99
C GLU A 16 -17.37 18.95 -2.14
N GLU A 17 -18.63 18.62 -1.88
CA GLU A 17 -19.03 17.40 -1.16
C GLU A 17 -18.58 16.14 -1.91
N MET A 18 -18.85 16.06 -3.22
CA MET A 18 -18.41 14.94 -4.06
C MET A 18 -16.89 14.76 -4.06
N LEU A 19 -16.13 15.84 -4.23
CA LEU A 19 -14.66 15.75 -4.25
C LEU A 19 -14.12 15.28 -2.89
N THR A 20 -14.71 15.75 -1.79
CA THR A 20 -14.35 15.32 -0.43
C THR A 20 -14.61 13.82 -0.22
N GLU A 21 -15.76 13.32 -0.69
CA GLU A 21 -16.08 11.89 -0.58
C GLU A 21 -15.17 11.01 -1.44
N ILE A 22 -14.86 11.46 -2.66
CA ILE A 22 -13.92 10.78 -3.56
C ILE A 22 -12.52 10.72 -2.92
N GLU A 23 -12.03 11.82 -2.36
CA GLU A 23 -10.77 11.84 -1.61
C GLU A 23 -10.79 10.89 -0.41
N ALA A 24 -11.89 10.84 0.34
CA ALA A 24 -12.06 9.90 1.44
C ALA A 24 -12.06 8.44 0.98
N MET A 25 -12.62 8.14 -0.20
CA MET A 25 -12.57 6.79 -0.79
C MET A 25 -11.14 6.40 -1.19
N PHE A 26 -10.38 7.31 -1.81
CA PHE A 26 -8.98 7.06 -2.12
C PHE A 26 -8.14 6.89 -0.85
N ASN A 27 -8.35 7.71 0.18
CA ASN A 27 -7.65 7.58 1.46
C ASN A 27 -8.00 6.28 2.21
N LYS A 28 -9.22 5.75 2.05
CA LYS A 28 -9.58 4.41 2.54
C LYS A 28 -8.86 3.29 1.77
N GLN A 29 -8.57 3.48 0.48
CA GLN A 29 -7.75 2.56 -0.32
C GLN A 29 -6.25 2.73 -0.07
N HIS A 30 -5.81 3.94 0.29
CA HIS A 30 -4.42 4.29 0.63
C HIS A 30 -4.09 4.12 2.12
N GLY A 31 -4.86 3.30 2.85
CA GLY A 31 -4.31 2.58 4.00
C GLY A 31 -3.29 1.58 3.48
N GLY A 32 -2.05 2.04 3.28
CA GLY A 32 -0.93 1.22 2.82
C GLY A 32 -0.87 -0.10 3.60
N PHE A 33 -0.75 -1.22 2.88
CA PHE A 33 -0.53 -2.55 3.45
C PHE A 33 -1.32 -2.85 4.74
N THR A 34 -2.66 -2.84 4.70
CA THR A 34 -3.47 -3.27 5.86
C THR A 34 -3.37 -4.77 6.17
N LYS A 35 -2.59 -5.54 5.39
CA LYS A 35 -2.08 -6.85 5.82
C LYS A 35 -0.73 -6.63 6.51
N LYS A 36 -0.76 -6.54 7.84
CA LYS A 36 0.45 -6.48 8.67
C LYS A 36 1.45 -7.58 8.30
N TRP A 37 0.95 -8.77 7.98
CA TRP A 37 1.73 -9.94 7.63
C TRP A 37 1.43 -10.42 6.21
N LEU A 38 2.47 -10.56 5.41
CA LEU A 38 2.44 -11.04 4.04
C LEU A 38 3.05 -12.45 3.96
N LYS A 39 2.43 -13.34 3.19
CA LYS A 39 3.04 -14.65 2.86
C LYS A 39 4.06 -14.49 1.73
N SER A 40 4.88 -15.53 1.54
CA SER A 40 5.91 -15.54 0.48
C SER A 40 5.35 -15.23 -0.92
N THR A 41 4.16 -15.72 -1.26
CA THR A 41 3.49 -15.43 -2.55
C THR A 41 3.19 -13.95 -2.72
N GLU A 42 2.66 -13.32 -1.67
CA GLU A 42 2.28 -11.90 -1.68
C GLU A 42 3.52 -11.01 -1.78
N VAL A 43 4.62 -11.36 -1.10
CA VAL A 43 5.89 -10.62 -1.20
C VAL A 43 6.51 -10.76 -2.59
N MET A 44 6.45 -11.95 -3.20
CA MET A 44 6.96 -12.15 -4.57
C MET A 44 6.18 -11.33 -5.59
N GLU A 45 4.86 -11.27 -5.47
CA GLU A 45 4.00 -10.42 -6.31
C GLU A 45 4.28 -8.94 -6.08
N LEU A 46 4.42 -8.53 -4.82
CA LEU A 46 4.68 -7.15 -4.43
C LEU A 46 6.00 -6.62 -5.00
N LEU A 47 7.09 -7.35 -4.74
CA LEU A 47 8.44 -6.94 -5.14
C LEU A 47 8.80 -7.37 -6.56
N LYS A 48 7.93 -8.15 -7.22
CA LYS A 48 8.16 -8.76 -8.54
C LYS A 48 9.46 -9.57 -8.62
N ILE A 49 9.70 -10.39 -7.60
CA ILE A 49 10.91 -11.22 -7.48
C ILE A 49 10.61 -12.71 -7.58
N SER A 50 11.62 -13.48 -7.97
CA SER A 50 11.51 -14.94 -8.05
C SER A 50 11.55 -15.61 -6.66
N PRO A 51 11.08 -16.87 -6.54
CA PRO A 51 11.20 -17.63 -5.29
C PRO A 51 12.64 -17.79 -4.80
N GLY A 52 13.59 -17.97 -5.72
CA GLY A 52 15.01 -18.07 -5.42
C GLY A 52 15.58 -16.76 -4.87
N THR A 53 15.15 -15.62 -5.41
CA THR A 53 15.53 -14.30 -4.89
C THR A 53 15.01 -14.09 -3.47
N LEU A 54 13.74 -14.38 -3.22
CA LEU A 54 13.16 -14.26 -1.87
C LEU A 54 13.76 -15.27 -0.88
N GLN A 55 14.17 -16.46 -1.35
CA GLN A 55 14.96 -17.39 -0.54
C GLN A 55 16.32 -16.80 -0.19
N ASN A 56 17.04 -16.22 -1.16
CA ASN A 56 18.33 -15.59 -0.92
C ASN A 56 18.22 -14.47 0.11
N PHE A 57 17.21 -13.59 -0.01
CA PHE A 57 16.96 -12.50 0.95
C PHE A 57 16.71 -12.99 2.38
N ARG A 58 16.14 -14.18 2.55
CA ARG A 58 15.99 -14.79 3.88
C ARG A 58 17.29 -15.39 4.39
N VAL A 59 17.97 -16.15 3.53
CA VAL A 59 19.19 -16.89 3.90
C VAL A 59 20.34 -15.95 4.24
N ASN A 60 20.47 -14.84 3.51
CA ASN A 60 21.50 -13.83 3.73
C ASN A 60 21.10 -12.76 4.78
N GLY A 61 19.89 -12.83 5.34
CA GLY A 61 19.39 -11.89 6.33
C GLY A 61 18.99 -10.51 5.79
N THR A 62 18.90 -10.31 4.47
CA THR A 62 18.46 -9.04 3.87
C THR A 62 17.01 -8.70 4.22
N LEU A 63 16.11 -9.69 4.24
CA LEU A 63 14.70 -9.48 4.56
C LEU A 63 14.30 -10.33 5.78
N PRO A 64 13.96 -9.69 6.92
CA PRO A 64 13.46 -10.37 8.11
C PRO A 64 12.19 -11.18 7.80
N TYR A 65 12.04 -12.32 8.48
CA TYR A 65 10.87 -13.17 8.32
C TYR A 65 10.52 -13.90 9.62
N THR A 66 9.24 -14.18 9.80
CA THR A 66 8.72 -14.99 10.91
C THR A 66 8.25 -16.34 10.39
N LYS A 67 8.64 -17.44 11.06
CA LYS A 67 8.22 -18.80 10.71
C LYS A 67 7.36 -19.41 11.81
N ILE A 68 6.11 -19.77 11.47
CA ILE A 68 5.16 -20.41 12.40
C ILE A 68 4.55 -21.62 11.70
N GLY A 69 4.72 -22.82 12.27
CA GLY A 69 4.14 -24.05 11.72
C GLY A 69 4.59 -24.37 10.29
N GLY A 70 5.81 -23.98 9.90
CA GLY A 70 6.32 -24.15 8.54
C GLY A 70 5.93 -23.06 7.54
N ILE A 71 4.98 -22.19 7.89
CA ILE A 71 4.57 -21.05 7.07
C ILE A 71 5.48 -19.85 7.39
N ILE A 72 5.86 -19.11 6.35
CA ILE A 72 6.73 -17.95 6.44
C ILE A 72 5.95 -16.67 6.15
N TYR A 73 6.09 -15.72 7.06
CA TYR A 73 5.45 -14.41 7.06
C TYR A 73 6.50 -13.30 7.06
N TYR A 74 6.14 -12.16 6.47
CA TYR A 74 6.95 -10.95 6.41
C TYR A 74 6.11 -9.79 6.89
N GLU A 75 6.67 -8.91 7.71
CA GLU A 75 5.99 -7.69 8.09
C GLU A 75 6.13 -6.65 6.98
N ALA A 76 5.05 -5.92 6.68
CA ALA A 76 5.09 -4.90 5.64
C ALA A 76 6.05 -3.75 5.98
N SER A 77 6.20 -3.43 7.27
CA SER A 77 7.18 -2.45 7.77
C SER A 77 8.60 -2.84 7.41
N ASP A 78 8.97 -4.10 7.66
CA ASP A 78 10.34 -4.59 7.44
C ASP A 78 10.70 -4.53 5.95
N ILE A 79 9.75 -4.85 5.06
CA ILE A 79 9.95 -4.71 3.61
C ILE A 79 10.22 -3.24 3.26
N GLN A 80 9.43 -2.31 3.79
CA GLN A 80 9.59 -0.89 3.53
C GLN A 80 10.92 -0.34 4.08
N GLU A 81 11.32 -0.78 5.27
CA GLU A 81 12.61 -0.42 5.88
C GLU A 81 13.78 -0.90 5.04
N VAL A 82 13.77 -2.15 4.58
CA VAL A 82 14.82 -2.72 3.72
C VAL A 82 14.91 -1.96 2.41
N LEU A 83 13.78 -1.64 1.76
CA LEU A 83 13.76 -0.85 0.53
C LEU A 83 14.33 0.56 0.74
N THR A 84 13.98 1.19 1.86
CA THR A 84 14.43 2.54 2.20
C THR A 84 15.93 2.56 2.51
N ALA A 85 16.42 1.57 3.25
CA ALA A 85 17.84 1.42 3.59
C ALA A 85 18.72 1.17 2.36
N ASN A 86 18.21 0.49 1.34
CA ASN A 86 18.92 0.22 0.09
C ASN A 86 18.68 1.30 -1.00
N LYS A 87 17.98 2.39 -0.68
CA LYS A 87 17.68 3.45 -1.64
C LYS A 87 18.93 4.29 -1.94
N ILE A 88 19.43 4.21 -3.16
CA ILE A 88 20.56 5.00 -3.64
C ILE A 88 20.05 6.35 -4.16
N HIS A 89 20.58 7.46 -3.63
CA HIS A 89 20.30 8.81 -4.12
C HIS A 89 21.44 9.24 -5.03
N ASN A 90 21.23 9.18 -6.34
CA ASN A 90 22.19 9.72 -7.30
C ASN A 90 22.01 11.24 -7.37
N ASN A 91 22.96 12.00 -6.84
CA ASN A 91 23.08 13.43 -7.14
C ASN A 91 23.77 13.56 -8.50
N PHE A 92 22.98 13.65 -9.56
CA PHE A 92 23.44 14.13 -10.86
C PHE A 92 23.40 15.66 -10.91
#